data_AF-K1TAA1-F1
#
_entry.id   AF-K1TAA1-F1
#
_cell.length_a   1.000
_cell.length_b   1.000
_cell.length_c   1.000
_cell.angle_alpha   90.00
_cell.angle_beta   90.00
_cell.angle_gamma   90.00
#
_symmetry.space_group_name_H-M   'P 1'
#
loop_
_entity.id
_entity.type
_entity.pdbx_description
1 polymer ?
#
loop_
_entity_poly.entity_id
_entity_poly.type
_entity_poly.pdbx_seq_one_letter_code
_entity_poly.pdbx_strand_id
1 'polypeptide(L)'
;QETKGGDVTLQEDLKSLNEVVVIGYGTQKKGDITSAITSIKAEDFTTGKVKDAAELIKGKVAGLTIANGSGDPNAESTIRLRGVISLNGSNTPLVLVDGIEGSLSTVAPENIASIDVLKDASAAAIYGTRGANGVIIITTKGGQRESKTEVSYSGYASLSAFAKTLDFMDGADIREGKTDFSDKGYDTDWLDAITRTAFSHNHNVLIHGGNKNTTYSADFTYRKDEGVFLDTYNENMK
;
A
#
# COMPACT_ATOMS: atom_id res chain seq x y z
N GLN A 1 -62.05 0.96 23.77
CA GLN A 1 -60.94 0.96 22.79
C GLN A 1 -59.66 0.82 23.59
N GLU A 2 -59.03 -0.36 23.55
CA GLU A 2 -57.82 -0.67 24.29
C GLU A 2 -56.59 -0.17 23.52
N THR A 3 -55.81 0.73 24.13
CA THR A 3 -54.48 1.12 23.65
C THR A 3 -53.46 0.08 24.10
N LYS A 4 -52.99 -0.75 23.15
CA LYS A 4 -51.85 -1.66 23.35
C LYS A 4 -50.56 -0.84 23.48
N GLY A 5 -50.00 -0.79 24.69
CA GLY A 5 -48.65 -0.30 24.92
C GLY A 5 -47.65 -1.28 24.32
N GLY A 6 -46.91 -0.84 23.30
CA GLY A 6 -45.79 -1.59 22.75
C GLY A 6 -44.58 -1.44 23.67
N ASP A 7 -44.10 -2.56 24.20
CA ASP A 7 -42.89 -2.63 25.00
C ASP A 7 -41.69 -2.55 24.05
N VAL A 8 -41.09 -1.37 23.93
CA VAL A 8 -39.88 -1.18 23.11
C VAL A 8 -38.68 -1.46 24.01
N THR A 9 -38.22 -2.70 23.98
CA THR A 9 -36.97 -3.10 24.62
C THR A 9 -35.81 -2.65 23.72
N LEU A 10 -35.11 -1.60 24.13
CA LEU A 10 -33.84 -1.20 23.53
C LEU A 10 -32.82 -2.31 23.81
N GLN A 11 -32.47 -3.09 22.78
CA GLN A 11 -31.23 -3.86 22.83
C GLN A 11 -30.09 -2.86 22.71
N GLU A 12 -29.27 -2.74 23.75
CA GLU A 12 -28.00 -2.03 23.66
C GLU A 12 -27.15 -2.74 22.59
N ASP A 13 -26.94 -2.07 21.46
CA ASP A 13 -25.89 -2.45 20.50
C ASP A 13 -24.54 -2.11 21.13
N LEU A 14 -24.12 -2.97 22.08
CA LEU A 14 -22.75 -3.02 22.56
C LEU A 14 -21.88 -3.56 21.42
N LYS A 15 -21.65 -2.73 20.40
CA LYS A 15 -20.50 -2.82 19.49
C LYS A 15 -19.23 -2.57 20.32
N SER A 16 -18.90 -3.54 21.17
CA SER A 16 -17.61 -3.60 21.82
C SER A 16 -16.61 -3.97 20.74
N LEU A 17 -16.10 -2.97 20.02
CA LEU A 17 -14.98 -3.11 19.09
C LEU A 17 -13.75 -3.53 19.90
N ASN A 18 -13.62 -4.83 20.16
CA ASN A 18 -12.37 -5.41 20.61
C ASN A 18 -11.44 -5.39 19.40
N GLU A 19 -10.76 -4.28 19.18
CA GLU A 19 -9.73 -4.19 18.16
C GLU A 19 -8.59 -5.12 18.56
N VAL A 20 -8.40 -6.16 17.75
CA VAL A 20 -7.39 -7.19 17.94
C VAL A 20 -6.21 -6.86 17.04
N VAL A 21 -5.02 -6.81 17.62
CA VAL A 21 -3.74 -6.60 16.93
C VAL A 21 -2.99 -7.92 16.92
N VAL A 22 -2.37 -8.26 15.79
CA VAL A 22 -1.55 -9.47 15.67
C VAL A 22 -0.12 -9.14 16.11
N ILE A 23 0.42 -9.93 17.06
CA ILE A 23 1.79 -9.79 17.54
C ILE A 23 2.43 -11.18 17.56
N GLY A 24 3.41 -11.41 16.69
CA GLY A 24 4.06 -12.71 16.57
C GLY A 24 3.03 -13.78 16.20
N TYR A 25 2.92 -14.81 17.05
CA TYR A 25 2.03 -15.95 16.86
C TYR A 25 0.66 -15.80 17.55
N GLY A 26 0.36 -14.64 18.14
CA GLY A 26 -0.83 -14.43 18.96
C GLY A 26 -1.55 -13.13 18.66
N THR A 27 -2.81 -13.08 19.06
CA THR A 27 -3.68 -11.91 18.94
C THR A 27 -3.88 -11.26 20.32
N GLN A 28 -3.63 -9.97 20.45
CA GLN A 28 -3.86 -9.22 21.70
C GLN A 28 -4.80 -8.04 21.46
N LYS A 29 -5.57 -7.65 22.47
CA LYS A 29 -6.43 -6.46 22.38
C LYS A 29 -5.55 -5.22 22.38
N LYS A 30 -5.89 -4.23 21.55
CA LYS A 30 -5.16 -2.97 21.42
C LYS A 30 -4.95 -2.24 22.77
N GLY A 31 -5.91 -2.36 23.68
CA GLY A 31 -5.86 -1.72 25.01
C GLY A 31 -4.91 -2.37 26.01
N ASP A 32 -4.52 -3.63 25.82
CA ASP A 32 -3.69 -4.39 26.77
C ASP A 32 -2.19 -4.30 26.43
N ILE A 33 -1.83 -3.59 25.36
CA ILE A 33 -0.47 -3.51 24.84
C ILE A 33 0.23 -2.26 25.42
N THR A 34 1.35 -2.47 26.09
CA THR A 34 2.19 -1.42 26.67
C THR A 34 3.29 -0.90 25.73
N SER A 35 3.44 -1.49 24.54
CA SER A 35 4.48 -1.14 23.55
C SER A 35 3.94 -0.23 22.45
N ALA A 36 4.79 0.59 21.80
CA ALA A 36 4.35 1.45 20.70
C ALA A 36 4.10 0.66 19.42
N ILE A 37 2.85 0.23 19.26
CA ILE A 37 2.32 -0.39 18.05
C ILE A 37 1.33 0.59 17.39
N THR A 38 1.39 0.70 16.08
CA THR A 38 0.42 1.46 15.30
C THR A 38 -0.26 0.51 14.34
N SER A 39 -1.57 0.29 14.56
CA SER A 39 -2.42 -0.53 13.71
C SER A 39 -3.22 0.37 12.79
N ILE A 40 -3.20 0.06 11.49
CA ILE A 40 -3.95 0.76 10.45
C ILE A 40 -4.84 -0.27 9.78
N LYS A 41 -6.15 0.00 9.78
CA LYS A 41 -7.14 -0.85 9.14
C LYS A 41 -7.46 -0.37 7.74
N ALA A 42 -8.13 -1.23 6.97
CA ALA A 42 -8.53 -0.95 5.59
C ALA A 42 -9.30 0.37 5.41
N GLU A 43 -10.11 0.77 6.39
CA GLU A 43 -10.89 2.03 6.31
C GLU A 43 -10.00 3.27 6.41
N ASP A 44 -8.87 3.14 7.11
CA ASP A 44 -7.91 4.19 7.32
C ASP A 44 -6.82 4.19 6.25
N PHE A 45 -6.87 3.35 5.21
CA PHE A 45 -5.83 3.34 4.17
C PHE A 45 -5.86 4.57 3.27
N THR A 46 -4.71 4.89 2.67
CA THR A 46 -4.62 5.93 1.64
C THR A 46 -5.41 5.46 0.42
N THR A 47 -6.39 6.26 0.00
CA THR A 47 -7.19 5.98 -1.19
C THR A 47 -6.49 6.47 -2.45
N GLY A 48 -6.65 5.74 -3.55
CA GLY A 48 -6.08 6.10 -4.85
C GLY A 48 -5.23 5.00 -5.46
N LYS A 49 -4.41 5.36 -6.44
CA LYS A 49 -3.44 4.46 -7.08
C LYS A 49 -2.30 4.19 -6.11
N VAL A 50 -2.31 3.03 -5.47
CA VAL A 50 -1.25 2.55 -4.59
C VAL A 50 -0.55 1.34 -5.23
N LYS A 51 0.78 1.36 -5.28
CA LYS A 51 1.59 0.31 -5.91
C LYS A 51 1.80 -0.89 -4.99
N ASP A 52 1.99 -0.62 -3.70
CA ASP A 52 2.37 -1.61 -2.70
C ASP A 52 1.78 -1.27 -1.32
N ALA A 53 2.02 -2.17 -0.35
CA ALA A 53 1.54 -2.02 1.02
C ALA A 53 2.13 -0.79 1.74
N ALA A 54 3.29 -0.27 1.31
CA ALA A 54 3.94 0.88 1.94
C ALA A 54 3.10 2.14 1.75
N GLU A 55 2.60 2.34 0.54
CA GLU A 55 1.85 3.55 0.18
C GLU A 55 0.50 3.66 0.91
N LEU A 56 -0.11 2.52 1.25
CA LEU A 56 -1.36 2.47 2.03
C LEU A 56 -1.24 3.16 3.39
N ILE A 57 -0.07 3.07 4.03
CA ILE A 57 0.20 3.61 5.37
C ILE A 57 1.04 4.90 5.33
N LYS A 58 1.26 5.46 4.14
CA LYS A 58 2.06 6.68 3.95
C LYS A 58 1.46 7.85 4.72
N GLY A 59 2.27 8.43 5.63
CA GLY A 59 1.87 9.55 6.47
C GLY A 59 0.96 9.19 7.65
N LYS A 60 0.63 7.90 7.84
CA LYS A 60 -0.26 7.44 8.93
C LYS A 60 0.51 6.93 10.15
N VAL A 61 1.78 6.59 9.97
CA VAL A 61 2.67 6.12 11.04
C VAL A 61 3.73 7.17 11.35
N ALA A 62 3.77 7.64 12.60
CA ALA A 62 4.81 8.54 13.06
C ALA A 62 6.19 7.88 13.02
N GLY A 63 7.17 8.57 12.45
CA GLY A 63 8.55 8.08 12.31
C GLY A 63 8.76 7.06 11.20
N LEU A 64 7.73 6.77 10.39
CA LEU A 64 7.86 5.94 9.19
C LEU A 64 8.10 6.85 7.98
N THR A 65 9.21 6.63 7.29
CA THR A 65 9.53 7.30 6.04
C THR A 65 9.41 6.30 4.89
N ILE A 66 8.56 6.63 3.93
CA ILE A 66 8.38 5.86 2.70
C ILE A 66 8.88 6.73 1.55
N ALA A 67 9.89 6.24 0.84
CA ALA A 67 10.50 6.91 -0.29
C ALA A 67 10.36 6.07 -1.55
N ASN A 68 9.83 6.69 -2.60
CA ASN A 68 9.77 6.11 -3.94
C ASN A 68 10.84 6.81 -4.77
N GLY A 69 11.87 6.08 -5.17
CA GLY A 69 13.03 6.66 -5.83
C GLY A 69 12.77 7.15 -7.25
N SER A 70 11.67 6.71 -7.88
CA SER A 70 11.37 7.04 -9.28
C SER A 70 9.88 6.90 -9.61
N GLY A 71 9.49 7.42 -10.77
CA GLY A 71 8.19 7.18 -11.40
C GLY A 71 8.08 5.81 -12.08
N ASP A 72 9.07 4.93 -11.91
CA ASP A 72 9.10 3.59 -12.53
C ASP A 72 7.97 2.71 -11.98
N PRO A 73 7.12 2.11 -12.83
CA PRO A 73 6.12 1.13 -12.43
C PRO A 73 6.68 -0.09 -11.66
N ASN A 74 7.95 -0.45 -11.85
CA ASN A 74 8.58 -1.64 -11.26
C ASN A 74 9.37 -1.37 -9.98
N ALA A 75 9.61 -0.09 -9.64
CA ALA A 75 10.41 0.24 -8.47
C ALA A 75 9.60 0.00 -7.18
N GLU A 76 10.17 -0.78 -6.25
CA GLU A 76 9.60 -0.98 -4.93
C GLU A 76 9.81 0.25 -4.03
N SER A 77 8.83 0.53 -3.17
CA SER A 77 8.95 1.58 -2.17
C SER A 77 9.98 1.23 -1.11
N THR A 78 10.91 2.15 -0.82
CA THR A 78 11.86 1.98 0.29
C THR A 78 11.23 2.47 1.58
N ILE A 79 11.11 1.58 2.57
CA ILE A 79 10.63 1.92 3.92
C ILE A 79 11.79 2.05 4.89
N ARG A 80 11.74 3.09 5.72
CA ARG A 80 12.61 3.27 6.89
C ARG A 80 11.78 3.63 8.10
N LEU A 81 12.03 2.97 9.22
CA LEU A 81 11.37 3.27 10.48
C LEU A 81 12.37 3.89 11.45
N ARG A 82 12.03 5.06 11.99
CA ARG A 82 12.89 5.90 12.86
C ARG A 82 14.19 6.36 12.19
N GLY A 83 14.15 6.58 10.87
CA GLY A 83 15.27 7.16 10.12
C GLY A 83 16.41 6.17 9.83
N VAL A 84 17.64 6.69 9.75
CA VAL A 84 18.85 5.89 9.50
C VAL A 84 19.43 5.49 10.85
N ILE A 85 19.39 4.19 11.15
CA ILE A 85 19.82 3.62 12.45
C ILE A 85 21.17 2.93 12.37
N SER A 86 21.67 2.65 11.17
CA SER A 86 22.98 2.07 10.91
C SER A 86 23.67 2.71 9.70
N LEU A 87 24.98 2.93 9.83
CA LEU A 87 25.84 3.46 8.77
C LEU A 87 26.23 2.40 7.74
N ASN A 88 26.34 1.13 8.16
CA ASN A 88 26.82 0.01 7.34
C ASN A 88 25.87 -1.20 7.28
N GLY A 89 24.76 -1.18 8.02
CA GLY A 89 23.76 -2.26 8.08
C GLY A 89 22.49 -1.96 7.27
N SER A 90 21.67 -2.99 7.05
CA SER A 90 20.33 -2.77 6.51
C SER A 90 19.51 -1.91 7.48
N ASN A 91 18.80 -0.93 6.94
CA ASN A 91 17.91 -0.03 7.67
C ASN A 91 16.42 -0.30 7.37
N THR A 92 16.12 -1.38 6.63
CA THR A 92 14.74 -1.74 6.31
C THR A 92 14.14 -2.54 7.47
N PRO A 93 12.87 -2.26 7.84
CA PRO A 93 12.16 -3.09 8.82
C PRO A 93 11.90 -4.49 8.25
N LEU A 94 11.68 -5.46 9.14
CA LEU A 94 11.23 -6.80 8.76
C LEU A 94 9.75 -6.74 8.35
N VAL A 95 9.41 -7.32 7.20
CA VAL A 95 8.02 -7.40 6.72
C VAL A 95 7.54 -8.85 6.84
N LEU A 96 6.43 -9.05 7.55
CA LEU A 96 5.74 -10.33 7.61
C LEU A 96 4.36 -10.20 6.97
N VAL A 97 4.01 -11.17 6.13
CA VAL A 97 2.69 -11.35 5.54
C VAL A 97 2.10 -12.60 6.17
N ASP A 98 1.00 -12.46 6.90
CA ASP A 98 0.33 -13.57 7.61
C ASP A 98 1.29 -14.45 8.44
N GLY A 99 2.32 -13.83 9.03
CA GLY A 99 3.33 -14.50 9.87
C GLY A 99 4.52 -15.11 9.12
N ILE A 100 4.56 -15.03 7.80
CA ILE A 100 5.69 -15.48 6.96
C ILE A 100 6.44 -14.26 6.45
N GLU A 101 7.77 -14.34 6.39
CA GLU A 101 8.57 -13.23 5.86
C GLU A 101 8.30 -13.01 4.38
N GLY A 102 8.10 -11.74 4.02
CA GLY A 102 7.78 -11.34 2.66
C GLY A 102 8.28 -9.94 2.34
N SER A 103 7.70 -9.36 1.29
CA SER A 103 7.94 -7.99 0.84
C SER A 103 6.64 -7.19 0.85
N LEU A 104 6.76 -5.87 0.71
CA LEU A 104 5.63 -4.95 0.61
C LEU A 104 4.81 -5.13 -0.68
N SER A 105 5.43 -5.75 -1.68
CA SER A 105 4.86 -6.08 -2.99
C SER A 105 4.29 -7.50 -3.03
N THR A 106 4.44 -8.31 -1.98
CA THR A 106 4.02 -9.72 -1.96
C THR A 106 2.51 -9.85 -2.13
N VAL A 107 1.75 -9.03 -1.40
CA VAL A 107 0.27 -9.01 -1.41
C VAL A 107 -0.24 -7.80 -2.19
N ALA A 108 -1.33 -7.99 -2.94
CA ALA A 108 -2.06 -6.89 -3.54
C ALA A 108 -2.64 -5.95 -2.45
N PRO A 109 -2.48 -4.63 -2.55
CA PRO A 109 -3.03 -3.67 -1.57
C PRO A 109 -4.51 -3.88 -1.24
N GLU A 110 -5.29 -4.32 -2.23
CA GLU A 110 -6.73 -4.56 -2.13
C GLU A 110 -7.08 -5.74 -1.20
N ASN A 111 -6.17 -6.70 -1.06
CA ASN A 111 -6.31 -7.89 -0.23
C ASN A 111 -5.75 -7.69 1.19
N ILE A 112 -5.30 -6.48 1.55
CA ILE A 112 -4.78 -6.21 2.89
C ILE A 112 -5.95 -5.83 3.81
N ALA A 113 -6.07 -6.52 4.94
CA ALA A 113 -7.08 -6.24 5.97
C ALA A 113 -6.57 -5.21 6.99
N SER A 114 -5.33 -5.39 7.44
CA SER A 114 -4.67 -4.47 8.37
C SER A 114 -3.16 -4.49 8.20
N ILE A 115 -2.53 -3.38 8.58
CA ILE A 115 -1.08 -3.25 8.67
C ILE A 115 -0.73 -2.79 10.08
N ASP A 116 0.02 -3.63 10.79
CA ASP A 116 0.49 -3.36 12.14
C ASP A 116 1.99 -3.04 12.11
N VAL A 117 2.36 -1.86 12.59
CA VAL A 117 3.74 -1.39 12.64
C VAL A 117 4.23 -1.37 14.09
N LEU A 118 5.22 -2.20 14.37
CA LEU A 118 5.89 -2.33 15.66
C LEU A 118 7.13 -1.44 15.64
N LYS A 119 7.06 -0.33 16.38
CA LYS A 119 8.09 0.73 16.37
C LYS A 119 9.16 0.53 17.44
N ASP A 120 8.79 -0.11 18.54
CA ASP A 120 9.66 -0.27 19.70
C ASP A 120 10.37 -1.62 19.73
N ALA A 121 11.56 -1.60 20.32
CA ALA A 121 12.39 -2.78 20.50
C ALA A 121 11.71 -3.85 21.36
N SER A 122 10.82 -3.48 22.30
CA SER A 122 10.09 -4.43 23.14
C SER A 122 9.09 -5.27 22.33
N ALA A 123 8.33 -4.65 21.44
CA ALA A 123 7.38 -5.33 20.57
C ALA A 123 8.10 -6.15 19.50
N ALA A 124 9.19 -5.60 18.95
CA ALA A 124 9.96 -6.25 17.89
C ALA A 124 10.90 -7.37 18.41
N ALA A 125 11.22 -7.41 19.70
CA ALA A 125 12.13 -8.39 20.31
C ALA A 125 11.71 -9.85 20.09
N ILE A 126 10.40 -10.10 19.91
CA ILE A 126 9.86 -11.43 19.60
C ILE A 126 10.44 -11.97 18.28
N TYR A 127 10.78 -11.08 17.35
CA TYR A 127 11.37 -11.41 16.05
C TYR A 127 12.91 -11.35 16.05
N GLY A 128 13.52 -11.24 17.23
CA GLY A 128 14.96 -11.27 17.43
C GLY A 128 15.71 -10.12 16.76
N THR A 129 16.96 -10.38 16.36
CA THR A 129 17.86 -9.37 15.76
C THR A 129 17.32 -8.80 14.45
N ARG A 130 16.47 -9.54 13.73
CA ARG A 130 15.85 -9.11 12.47
C ARG A 130 14.79 -8.03 12.68
N GLY A 131 14.19 -7.98 13.87
CA GLY A 131 13.26 -6.93 14.27
C GLY A 131 13.93 -5.65 14.81
N ALA A 132 15.27 -5.57 14.85
CA ALA A 132 15.98 -4.41 15.41
C ALA A 132 15.58 -3.07 14.74
N ASN A 133 15.27 -3.13 13.44
CA ASN A 133 14.86 -2.00 12.63
C ASN A 133 13.33 -1.72 12.68
N GLY A 134 12.60 -2.47 13.50
CA GLY A 134 11.14 -2.50 13.52
C GLY A 134 10.56 -3.64 12.68
N VAL A 135 9.27 -3.89 12.89
CA VAL A 135 8.54 -4.97 12.22
C VAL A 135 7.21 -4.44 11.67
N ILE A 136 6.91 -4.80 10.43
CA ILE A 136 5.65 -4.51 9.76
C ILE A 136 4.95 -5.84 9.53
N ILE A 137 3.75 -5.98 10.07
CA ILE A 137 2.91 -7.16 9.92
C ILE A 137 1.74 -6.78 9.01
N ILE A 138 1.61 -7.50 7.91
CA ILE A 138 0.52 -7.37 6.95
C ILE A 138 -0.39 -8.56 7.17
N THR A 139 -1.66 -8.29 7.47
CA THR A 139 -2.69 -9.31 7.60
C THR A 139 -3.57 -9.25 6.35
N THR A 140 -3.76 -10.38 5.67
CA THR A 140 -4.62 -10.45 4.48
C THR A 140 -6.09 -10.63 4.81
N LYS A 141 -6.98 -10.33 3.85
CA LYS A 141 -8.42 -10.58 3.96
C LYS A 141 -8.69 -12.07 3.81
N GLY A 142 -8.52 -12.81 4.90
CA GLY A 142 -8.82 -14.24 4.97
C GLY A 142 -10.31 -14.55 5.14
N GLY A 143 -10.65 -15.84 4.98
CA GLY A 143 -12.02 -16.32 5.24
C GLY A 143 -12.43 -16.18 6.71
N GLN A 144 -13.65 -15.71 6.94
CA GLN A 144 -14.23 -15.58 8.28
C GLN A 144 -15.11 -16.78 8.62
N ARG A 145 -15.01 -17.28 9.87
CA ARG A 145 -15.89 -18.35 10.37
C ARG A 145 -17.31 -17.83 10.49
N GLU A 146 -18.28 -18.71 10.20
CA GLU A 146 -19.70 -18.39 10.24
C GLU A 146 -20.10 -17.17 9.39
N SER A 147 -19.35 -16.91 8.31
CA SER A 147 -19.61 -15.83 7.38
C SER A 147 -20.10 -16.36 6.04
N LYS A 148 -21.12 -15.70 5.50
CA LYS A 148 -21.63 -16.02 4.17
C LYS A 148 -20.55 -15.78 3.13
N THR A 149 -20.65 -16.49 2.01
CA THR A 149 -19.80 -16.23 0.86
C THR A 149 -20.01 -14.80 0.38
N GLU A 150 -18.95 -14.00 0.43
CA GLU A 150 -18.92 -12.65 -0.09
C GLU A 150 -17.98 -12.60 -1.28
N VAL A 151 -18.42 -11.91 -2.33
CA VAL A 151 -17.65 -11.67 -3.54
C VAL A 151 -17.50 -10.16 -3.68
N SER A 152 -16.26 -9.69 -3.57
CA SER A 152 -15.91 -8.29 -3.75
C SER A 152 -15.16 -8.13 -5.07
N TYR A 153 -15.53 -7.09 -5.82
CA TYR A 153 -14.77 -6.64 -6.98
C TYR A 153 -14.35 -5.20 -6.76
N SER A 154 -13.07 -4.93 -6.96
CA SER A 154 -12.51 -3.58 -6.94
C SER A 154 -11.72 -3.35 -8.21
N GLY A 155 -11.86 -2.14 -8.77
CA GLY A 155 -11.13 -1.79 -9.97
C GLY A 155 -10.99 -0.28 -10.09
N TYR A 156 -9.87 0.14 -10.66
CA TYR A 156 -9.59 1.54 -10.94
C TYR A 156 -8.85 1.68 -12.27
N ALA A 157 -8.96 2.86 -12.85
CA ALA A 157 -8.18 3.29 -14.00
C ALA A 157 -7.56 4.64 -13.70
N SER A 158 -6.36 4.89 -14.21
CA SER A 158 -5.62 6.12 -13.99
C SER A 158 -4.82 6.52 -15.22
N LEU A 159 -4.72 7.83 -15.45
CA LEU A 159 -3.84 8.43 -16.44
C LEU A 159 -2.72 9.15 -15.70
N SER A 160 -1.48 8.98 -16.16
CA SER A 160 -0.30 9.61 -15.57
C SER A 160 0.49 10.33 -16.65
N ALA A 161 0.86 11.58 -16.39
CA ALA A 161 1.64 12.42 -17.29
C ALA A 161 2.55 13.34 -16.46
N PHE A 162 3.54 13.97 -17.10
CA PHE A 162 4.38 14.97 -16.45
C PHE A 162 3.53 16.20 -16.07
N ALA A 163 3.44 16.48 -14.77
CA ALA A 163 2.76 17.68 -14.27
C ALA A 163 3.56 18.97 -14.53
N LYS A 164 4.89 18.85 -14.54
CA LYS A 164 5.82 19.94 -14.83
C LYS A 164 7.03 19.38 -15.56
N THR A 165 7.27 19.92 -16.75
CA THR A 165 8.49 19.68 -17.52
C THR A 165 9.48 20.81 -17.26
N LEU A 166 10.76 20.56 -17.53
CA LEU A 166 11.74 21.63 -17.55
C LEU A 166 11.63 22.36 -18.90
N ASP A 167 11.81 23.67 -18.88
CA ASP A 167 11.92 24.44 -20.12
C ASP A 167 13.30 24.16 -20.71
N PHE A 168 13.31 23.42 -21.81
CA PHE A 168 14.52 23.16 -22.59
C PHE A 168 14.70 24.24 -23.65
N MET A 169 15.95 24.46 -24.04
CA MET A 169 16.22 25.30 -25.19
C MET A 169 15.71 24.63 -26.47
N ASP A 170 15.11 25.41 -27.35
CA ASP A 170 14.53 24.93 -28.60
C ASP A 170 15.36 25.40 -29.83
N GLY A 171 14.90 25.06 -31.03
CA GLY A 171 15.54 25.53 -32.26
C GLY A 171 15.49 27.06 -32.42
N ALA A 172 14.54 27.76 -31.79
CA ALA A 172 14.45 29.21 -31.84
C ALA A 172 15.57 29.88 -31.04
N ASP A 173 15.94 29.33 -29.89
CA ASP A 173 17.08 29.82 -29.10
C ASP A 173 18.40 29.74 -29.87
N ILE A 174 18.58 28.72 -30.71
CA ILE A 174 19.73 28.59 -31.60
C ILE A 174 19.72 29.70 -32.66
N ARG A 175 18.55 29.98 -33.27
CA ARG A 175 18.38 31.06 -34.27
C ARG A 175 18.57 32.46 -33.68
N GLU A 176 18.21 32.64 -32.41
CA GLU A 176 18.45 33.88 -31.66
C GLU A 176 19.91 34.06 -31.23
N GLY A 177 20.79 33.09 -31.53
CA GLY A 177 22.22 33.16 -31.22
C GLY A 177 22.54 32.94 -29.75
N LYS A 178 21.65 32.30 -28.99
CA LYS A 178 21.89 31.96 -27.57
C LYS A 178 22.83 30.77 -27.41
N THR A 179 23.20 30.09 -28.50
CA THR A 179 24.11 28.94 -28.51
C THR A 179 25.10 29.02 -29.68
N ASP A 180 26.22 28.31 -29.57
CA ASP A 180 27.21 28.18 -30.64
C ASP A 180 26.86 27.09 -31.68
N PHE A 181 25.68 26.47 -31.57
CA PHE A 181 25.25 25.44 -32.49
C PHE A 181 24.72 26.05 -33.79
N SER A 182 24.99 25.41 -34.93
CA SER A 182 24.39 25.79 -36.20
C SER A 182 22.98 25.21 -36.30
N ASP A 183 21.98 26.05 -36.60
CA ASP A 183 20.62 25.60 -36.85
C ASP A 183 20.58 24.64 -38.05
N LYS A 184 20.03 23.45 -37.84
CA LYS A 184 19.85 22.40 -38.86
C LYS A 184 18.42 22.33 -39.41
N GLY A 185 17.53 23.23 -38.97
CA GLY A 185 16.14 23.32 -39.43
C GLY A 185 15.18 22.31 -38.79
N TYR A 186 15.60 21.59 -37.75
CA TYR A 186 14.75 20.66 -37.01
C TYR A 186 14.55 21.17 -35.58
N ASP A 187 13.34 21.03 -35.07
CA ASP A 187 12.95 21.43 -33.71
C ASP A 187 12.20 20.26 -33.07
N THR A 188 12.98 19.34 -32.49
CA THR A 188 12.45 18.11 -31.89
C THR A 188 12.34 18.28 -30.39
N ASP A 189 11.13 18.15 -29.86
CA ASP A 189 10.94 17.98 -28.41
C ASP A 189 11.37 16.57 -28.00
N TRP A 190 12.61 16.47 -27.52
CA TRP A 190 13.17 15.20 -27.07
C TRP A 190 12.46 14.63 -25.85
N LEU A 191 11.88 15.47 -24.99
CA LEU A 191 11.14 14.98 -23.83
C LEU A 191 9.80 14.40 -24.26
N ASP A 192 9.06 15.07 -25.13
CA ASP A 192 7.83 14.50 -25.70
C ASP A 192 8.13 13.21 -26.50
N ALA A 193 9.23 13.17 -27.27
CA ALA A 193 9.61 12.02 -28.07
C ALA A 193 9.89 10.73 -27.28
N ILE A 194 10.26 10.84 -25.99
CA ILE A 194 10.54 9.69 -25.12
C ILE A 194 9.47 9.46 -24.06
N THR A 195 8.40 10.26 -24.06
CA THR A 195 7.35 10.22 -23.04
C THR A 195 5.98 9.97 -23.64
N ARG A 196 5.03 9.58 -22.80
CA ARG A 196 3.64 9.35 -23.15
C ARG A 196 2.72 9.66 -21.98
N THR A 197 1.45 9.91 -22.28
CA THR A 197 0.41 9.77 -21.26
C THR A 197 0.23 8.29 -20.98
N ALA A 198 0.60 7.86 -19.78
CA ALA A 198 0.57 6.47 -19.37
C ALA A 198 -0.80 6.07 -18.85
N PHE A 199 -1.35 4.96 -19.35
CA PHE A 199 -2.61 4.41 -18.88
C PHE A 199 -2.39 3.21 -17.98
N SER A 200 -3.00 3.23 -16.80
CA SER A 200 -2.88 2.19 -15.78
C SER A 200 -4.26 1.72 -15.37
N HIS A 201 -4.44 0.41 -15.20
CA HIS A 201 -5.67 -0.16 -14.68
C HIS A 201 -5.43 -1.37 -13.80
N ASN A 202 -6.36 -1.58 -12.86
CA ASN A 202 -6.32 -2.65 -11.90
C ASN A 202 -7.70 -3.29 -11.75
N HIS A 203 -7.71 -4.60 -11.63
CA HIS A 203 -8.89 -5.43 -11.41
C HIS A 203 -8.58 -6.45 -10.33
N ASN A 204 -9.31 -6.40 -9.23
CA ASN A 204 -9.18 -7.35 -8.12
C ASN A 204 -10.54 -7.98 -7.84
N VAL A 205 -10.56 -9.30 -7.75
CA VAL A 205 -11.71 -10.12 -7.36
C VAL A 205 -11.32 -10.92 -6.13
N LEU A 206 -12.05 -10.71 -5.04
CA LEU A 206 -11.85 -11.43 -3.79
C LEU A 206 -13.12 -12.20 -3.44
N ILE A 207 -12.96 -13.49 -3.17
CA ILE A 207 -14.02 -14.40 -2.74
C ILE A 207 -13.61 -14.94 -1.38
N HIS A 208 -14.41 -14.69 -0.35
CA HIS A 208 -14.15 -15.25 0.98
C HIS A 208 -15.42 -15.69 1.67
N GLY A 209 -15.27 -16.59 2.64
CA GLY A 209 -16.37 -17.05 3.48
C GLY A 209 -15.95 -18.19 4.38
N GLY A 210 -16.91 -18.74 5.10
CA GLY A 210 -16.64 -19.88 5.97
C GLY A 210 -17.85 -20.34 6.75
N ASN A 211 -17.87 -21.63 7.06
CA ASN A 211 -18.83 -22.19 8.01
C ASN A 211 -18.18 -22.25 9.42
N LYS A 212 -18.77 -22.99 10.35
CA LYS A 212 -18.26 -23.11 11.72
C LYS A 212 -16.86 -23.75 11.78
N ASN A 213 -16.56 -24.65 10.85
CA ASN A 213 -15.41 -25.54 10.88
C ASN A 213 -14.38 -25.26 9.79
N THR A 214 -14.73 -24.47 8.78
CA THR A 214 -13.90 -24.22 7.60
C THR A 214 -14.00 -22.76 7.19
N THR A 215 -12.87 -22.16 6.85
CA THR A 215 -12.77 -20.85 6.22
C THR A 215 -12.10 -21.02 4.87
N TYR A 216 -12.44 -20.16 3.92
CA TYR A 216 -11.82 -20.13 2.61
C TYR A 216 -11.72 -18.69 2.11
N SER A 217 -10.68 -18.43 1.32
CA SER A 217 -10.47 -17.16 0.62
C SER A 217 -9.73 -17.46 -0.69
N ALA A 218 -10.11 -16.76 -1.75
CA ALA A 218 -9.46 -16.77 -3.05
C ALA A 218 -9.40 -15.33 -3.54
N ASP A 219 -8.21 -14.88 -3.90
CA ASP A 219 -7.94 -13.55 -4.45
C ASP A 219 -7.40 -13.72 -5.86
N PHE A 220 -7.88 -12.90 -6.78
CA PHE A 220 -7.34 -12.79 -8.13
C PHE A 220 -7.17 -11.32 -8.48
N THR A 221 -5.94 -10.93 -8.79
CA THR A 221 -5.60 -9.55 -9.13
C THR A 221 -4.90 -9.50 -10.47
N TYR A 222 -5.42 -8.69 -11.39
CA TYR A 222 -4.76 -8.30 -12.62
C TYR A 222 -4.46 -6.80 -12.60
N ARG A 223 -3.18 -6.46 -12.68
CA ARG A 223 -2.73 -5.06 -12.69
C ARG A 223 -1.79 -4.82 -13.87
N LYS A 224 -2.07 -3.76 -14.61
CA LYS A 224 -1.21 -3.26 -15.67
C LYS A 224 -0.93 -1.79 -15.43
N ASP A 225 0.32 -1.48 -15.15
CA ASP A 225 0.80 -0.14 -14.91
C ASP A 225 1.78 0.30 -15.98
N GLU A 226 1.42 1.33 -16.75
CA GLU A 226 2.34 1.96 -17.69
C GLU A 226 3.12 3.10 -17.01
N GLY A 227 4.38 3.24 -17.39
CA GLY A 227 5.20 4.40 -17.01
C GLY A 227 5.10 5.51 -18.05
N VAL A 228 5.37 6.73 -17.59
CA VAL A 228 5.32 7.96 -18.41
C VAL A 228 6.45 7.98 -19.45
N PHE A 229 7.55 7.28 -19.20
CA PHE A 229 8.56 7.03 -20.24
C PHE A 229 8.13 5.88 -21.14
N LEU A 230 8.42 6.00 -22.44
CA LEU A 230 8.19 4.92 -23.40
C LEU A 230 8.92 3.64 -22.96
N ASP A 231 8.35 2.49 -23.32
CA ASP A 231 8.85 1.15 -23.01
C ASP A 231 8.99 0.80 -21.52
N THR A 232 8.43 1.62 -20.62
CA THR A 232 8.32 1.30 -19.18
C THR A 232 6.91 0.85 -18.81
N TYR A 233 6.80 -0.34 -18.21
CA TYR A 233 5.55 -0.92 -17.73
C TYR A 233 5.79 -1.97 -16.64
N ASN A 234 4.77 -2.24 -15.82
CA ASN A 234 4.68 -3.36 -14.91
C ASN A 234 3.35 -4.09 -15.18
N GLU A 235 3.41 -5.39 -15.40
CA GLU A 235 2.23 -6.23 -15.52
C GLU A 235 2.33 -7.35 -14.49
N ASN A 236 1.27 -7.50 -13.70
CA ASN A 236 1.25 -8.47 -12.62
C ASN A 236 -0.11 -9.18 -12.57
N MET A 237 -0.05 -10.50 -12.43
CA MET A 237 -1.20 -11.36 -12.22
C MET A 237 -0.91 -12.27 -11.03
N LYS A 238 -1.78 -12.22 -10.01
CA LYS A 238 -1.68 -13.02 -8.79
C LYS A 238 -3.00 -13.66 -8.44
#